data_AF-A0A7S1RYF5-F1
#
_entry.id   AF-A0A7S1RYF5-F1
#
_cell.length_a   1.000
_cell.length_b   1.000
_cell.length_c   1.000
_cell.angle_alpha   90.00
_cell.angle_beta   90.00
_cell.angle_gamma   90.00
#
_symmetry.space_group_name_H-M   'P 1'
#
loop_
_entity.id
_entity.type
_entity.pdbx_description
1 polymer ?
#
loop_
_entity_poly.entity_id
_entity_poly.type
_entity_poly.pdbx_seq_one_letter_code
_entity_poly.pdbx_strand_id
1 'polypeptide(L)'
;ENMDVDKFYTMFPRWLGWHLSGMACQAITQYSIWELRMMVQWRTAFYLINALYTSNTFYHLSLSSEQGTRTPEQLMCEEAFMFVEAMVNLSQNYLREIPDLLIKMYLLFEYRTFFLFYAMMSMPILGIIVGYTGKTTTPLTHNMLRTHADINFVLARIQNNAEQIALFKGGSSELRRWEEMLNTYR
;
A
#
# COMPACT_ATOMS: atom_id res chain seq x y z
N GLU A 1 -10.35 45.24 21.17
CA GLU A 1 -9.28 45.59 20.22
C GLU A 1 -9.79 45.25 18.83
N ASN A 2 -10.35 46.24 18.12
CA ASN A 2 -10.91 46.02 16.79
C ASN A 2 -9.74 45.77 15.84
N MET A 3 -9.66 44.55 15.31
CA MET A 3 -8.68 44.16 14.31
C MET A 3 -8.79 45.15 13.14
N ASP A 4 -7.73 45.92 12.87
CA ASP A 4 -7.65 46.91 11.78
C ASP A 4 -8.16 46.27 10.49
N VAL A 5 -9.36 46.69 10.06
CA VAL A 5 -10.03 46.17 8.86
C VAL A 5 -9.13 46.36 7.63
N ASP A 6 -8.33 47.44 7.61
CA ASP A 6 -7.36 47.74 6.56
C ASP A 6 -6.16 46.77 6.54
N LYS A 7 -5.71 46.28 7.70
CA LYS A 7 -4.67 45.23 7.77
C LYS A 7 -5.21 43.91 7.25
N PHE A 8 -6.47 43.60 7.51
CA PHE A 8 -7.10 42.38 6.97
C PHE A 8 -7.14 42.41 5.44
N TYR A 9 -7.60 43.50 4.82
CA TYR A 9 -7.67 43.61 3.36
C TYR A 9 -6.31 43.59 2.65
N THR A 10 -5.22 43.95 3.34
CA THR A 10 -3.86 43.89 2.78
C THR A 10 -3.18 42.54 3.03
N MET A 11 -3.46 41.87 4.15
CA MET A 11 -2.91 40.54 4.47
C MET A 11 -3.64 39.40 3.75
N PHE A 12 -4.95 39.51 3.58
CA PHE A 12 -5.77 38.44 3.01
C PHE A 12 -5.35 38.03 1.58
N PRO A 13 -5.11 38.96 0.63
CA PRO A 13 -4.65 38.58 -0.72
C PRO A 13 -3.26 37.93 -0.71
N ARG A 14 -2.37 38.35 0.21
CA ARG A 14 -1.03 37.76 0.35
C ARG A 14 -1.12 36.32 0.89
N TRP A 15 -1.95 36.12 1.91
CA TRP A 15 -2.22 34.80 2.47
C TRP A 15 -2.86 33.86 1.43
N LEU A 16 -3.83 34.38 0.67
CA LEU A 16 -4.49 33.64 -0.41
C LEU A 16 -3.50 33.30 -1.54
N GLY A 17 -2.66 34.26 -1.95
CA GLY A 17 -1.61 34.03 -2.95
C GLY A 17 -0.64 32.93 -2.51
N TRP A 18 -0.18 32.97 -1.25
CA TRP A 18 0.67 31.92 -0.68
C TRP A 18 -0.01 30.55 -0.69
N HIS A 19 -1.29 30.48 -0.32
CA HIS A 19 -2.06 29.23 -0.34
C HIS A 19 -2.23 28.67 -1.75
N LEU A 20 -2.60 29.50 -2.73
CA LEU A 20 -2.78 29.07 -4.11
C LEU A 20 -1.47 28.57 -4.73
N SER A 21 -0.36 29.28 -4.48
CA SER A 21 0.97 28.82 -4.91
C SER A 21 1.35 27.49 -4.25
N GLY A 22 1.06 27.33 -2.95
CA GLY A 22 1.27 26.08 -2.23
C GLY A 22 0.48 24.91 -2.82
N MET A 23 -0.80 25.13 -3.14
CA MET A 23 -1.65 24.12 -3.78
C MET A 23 -1.12 23.71 -5.15
N ALA A 24 -0.67 24.66 -5.97
CA ALA A 24 -0.08 24.36 -7.28
C ALA A 24 1.21 23.53 -7.15
N CYS A 25 2.10 23.89 -6.22
CA CYS A 25 3.31 23.13 -5.92
C CYS A 25 2.99 21.71 -5.44
N GLN A 26 1.98 21.56 -4.58
CA GLN A 26 1.55 20.26 -4.10
C GLN A 26 0.98 19.40 -5.23
N ALA A 27 0.15 19.96 -6.12
CA ALA A 27 -0.39 19.24 -7.26
C ALA A 27 0.71 18.71 -8.20
N ILE A 28 1.72 19.53 -8.50
CA ILE A 28 2.88 19.13 -9.31
C ILE A 28 3.64 17.99 -8.62
N THR A 29 3.88 18.13 -7.32
CA THR A 29 4.59 17.10 -6.54
C THR A 29 3.84 15.77 -6.56
N GLN A 30 2.51 15.79 -6.38
CA GLN A 30 1.67 14.59 -6.44
C GLN A 30 1.71 13.92 -7.82
N TYR A 31 1.70 14.72 -8.89
CA TYR A 31 1.87 14.20 -10.25
C TYR A 31 3.23 13.53 -10.44
N SER A 32 4.33 14.19 -10.07
CA SER A 32 5.68 13.62 -10.18
C SER A 32 5.84 12.34 -9.37
N ILE A 33 5.23 12.29 -8.18
CA ILE A 33 5.17 11.09 -7.35
C ILE A 33 4.46 9.95 -8.07
N TRP A 34 3.32 10.22 -8.68
CA TRP A 34 2.55 9.21 -9.40
C TRP A 34 3.35 8.64 -10.57
N GLU A 35 4.03 9.50 -11.33
CA GLU A 35 4.90 9.09 -12.42
C GLU A 35 6.07 8.22 -11.91
N LEU A 36 6.73 8.63 -10.82
CA LEU A 36 7.79 7.84 -10.18
C LEU A 36 7.29 6.46 -9.73
N ARG A 37 6.09 6.37 -9.14
CA ARG A 37 5.49 5.09 -8.73
C ARG A 37 5.34 4.15 -9.92
N MET A 38 4.76 4.63 -11.01
CA MET A 38 4.58 3.85 -12.24
C MET A 38 5.92 3.38 -12.82
N MET A 39 6.92 4.25 -12.87
CA MET A 39 8.25 3.90 -13.39
C MET A 39 8.94 2.83 -12.53
N VAL A 40 8.89 2.97 -11.20
CA VAL A 40 9.50 2.00 -10.28
C VAL A 40 8.76 0.67 -10.35
N GLN A 41 7.42 0.67 -10.35
CA GLN A 41 6.60 -0.53 -10.52
C GLN A 41 6.98 -1.28 -11.79
N TRP A 42 7.02 -0.58 -12.92
CA TRP A 42 7.38 -1.17 -14.20
C TRP A 42 8.78 -1.81 -14.16
N ARG A 43 9.78 -1.10 -13.60
CA ARG A 43 11.14 -1.62 -13.48
C ARG A 43 11.23 -2.84 -12.56
N THR A 44 10.51 -2.84 -11.44
CA THR A 44 10.47 -3.98 -10.51
C THR A 44 9.83 -5.19 -11.15
N ALA A 45 8.68 -5.03 -11.83
CA ALA A 45 8.02 -6.10 -12.57
C ALA A 45 8.94 -6.66 -13.68
N PHE A 46 9.58 -5.79 -14.46
CA PHE A 46 10.51 -6.18 -15.51
C PHE A 46 11.73 -6.94 -14.96
N TYR A 47 12.28 -6.52 -13.83
CA TYR A 47 13.37 -7.22 -13.16
C TYR A 47 12.95 -8.62 -12.70
N LEU A 48 11.77 -8.75 -12.09
CA LEU A 48 11.22 -10.03 -11.65
C LEU A 48 10.99 -10.99 -12.83
N ILE A 49 10.45 -10.49 -13.94
CA ILE A 49 10.29 -11.26 -15.19
C ILE A 49 11.64 -11.80 -15.66
N ASN A 50 12.65 -10.93 -15.79
CA ASN A 50 13.96 -11.37 -16.25
C ASN A 50 14.58 -12.41 -15.31
N ALA A 51 14.45 -12.24 -14.00
CA ALA A 51 14.92 -13.21 -13.02
C ALA A 51 14.22 -14.58 -13.17
N LEU A 52 12.91 -14.58 -13.39
CA LEU A 52 12.12 -15.80 -13.56
C LEU A 52 12.53 -16.61 -14.81
N TYR A 53 12.83 -15.92 -15.92
CA TYR A 53 13.23 -16.57 -17.17
C TYR A 53 14.71 -16.94 -17.23
N THR A 54 15.59 -16.19 -16.57
CA THR A 54 17.06 -16.42 -16.65
C THR A 54 17.49 -17.72 -15.96
N SER A 55 16.78 -18.16 -14.93
CA SER A 55 17.17 -19.31 -14.09
C SER A 55 16.23 -20.50 -14.17
N ASN A 56 15.36 -20.58 -15.20
CA ASN A 56 14.25 -21.55 -15.27
C ASN A 56 13.43 -21.60 -13.97
N THR A 57 13.42 -20.51 -13.21
CA THR A 57 12.83 -20.45 -11.87
C THR A 57 11.33 -20.66 -11.97
N PHE A 58 10.71 -20.27 -13.09
CA PHE A 58 9.30 -20.56 -13.38
C PHE A 58 8.96 -22.06 -13.27
N TYR A 59 9.86 -22.94 -13.72
CA TYR A 59 9.67 -24.39 -13.67
C TYR A 59 9.86 -24.93 -12.25
N HIS A 60 10.84 -24.42 -11.51
CA HIS A 60 11.03 -24.79 -10.12
C HIS A 60 9.91 -24.28 -9.22
N LEU A 61 9.37 -23.09 -9.49
CA LEU A 61 8.20 -22.52 -8.83
C LEU A 61 6.94 -23.35 -9.10
N SER A 62 6.74 -23.84 -10.33
CA SER A 62 5.59 -24.70 -10.63
C SER A 62 5.70 -26.06 -9.95
N LEU A 63 6.90 -26.63 -9.85
CA LEU A 63 7.13 -27.91 -9.16
C LEU A 63 7.08 -27.82 -7.63
N SER A 64 7.48 -26.69 -7.05
CA SER A 64 7.43 -26.44 -5.60
C SER A 64 6.08 -25.88 -5.14
N SER A 65 5.13 -25.69 -6.06
CA SER A 65 3.76 -25.25 -5.76
C SER A 65 2.88 -26.38 -5.19
N GLU A 66 3.32 -26.99 -4.08
CA GLU A 66 2.36 -27.59 -3.16
C GLU A 66 1.52 -26.47 -2.54
N GLN A 67 0.26 -26.36 -2.97
CA GLN A 67 -0.85 -25.58 -2.36
C GLN A 67 -0.45 -24.28 -1.62
N GLY A 68 -0.36 -23.16 -2.35
CA GLY A 68 -0.28 -21.82 -1.77
C GLY A 68 0.93 -20.98 -2.19
N THR A 69 1.76 -21.47 -3.10
CA THR A 69 2.82 -20.66 -3.72
C THR A 69 2.20 -19.70 -4.73
N ARG A 70 2.38 -18.39 -4.52
CA ARG A 70 1.85 -17.29 -5.36
C ARG A 70 2.19 -17.53 -6.83
N THR A 71 1.22 -17.32 -7.72
CA THR A 71 1.45 -17.48 -9.15
C THR A 71 2.45 -16.42 -9.65
N PRO A 72 3.27 -16.71 -10.68
CA PRO A 72 4.21 -15.73 -11.22
C PRO A 72 3.55 -14.42 -11.66
N GLU A 73 2.34 -14.52 -12.21
CA GLU A 73 1.51 -13.36 -12.57
C GLU A 73 1.15 -12.51 -11.36
N GLN A 74 0.72 -13.13 -10.26
CA GLN A 74 0.38 -12.44 -9.03
C GLN A 74 1.58 -11.69 -8.43
N LEU A 75 2.75 -12.34 -8.43
CA LEU A 75 4.02 -11.73 -8.01
C LEU A 75 4.35 -10.45 -8.80
N MET A 76 4.07 -10.44 -10.11
CA MET A 76 4.39 -9.31 -10.99
C MET A 76 3.37 -8.18 -10.91
N CYS A 77 2.08 -8.50 -10.91
CA CYS A 77 1.02 -7.50 -11.04
C CYS A 77 0.57 -6.97 -9.69
N GLU A 78 0.34 -7.84 -8.71
CA GLU A 78 -0.22 -7.45 -7.41
C GLU A 78 0.89 -7.13 -6.42
N GLU A 79 1.89 -8.01 -6.29
CA GLU A 79 2.87 -7.87 -5.22
C GLU A 79 3.91 -6.80 -5.50
N ALA A 80 4.42 -6.73 -6.73
CA ALA A 80 5.32 -5.65 -7.12
C ALA A 80 4.62 -4.28 -6.99
N PHE A 81 3.34 -4.19 -7.35
CA PHE A 81 2.54 -2.97 -7.17
C PHE A 81 2.40 -2.61 -5.69
N MET A 82 1.89 -3.52 -4.86
CA MET A 82 1.70 -3.28 -3.42
C MET A 82 3.02 -2.94 -2.73
N PHE A 83 4.12 -3.60 -3.11
CA PHE A 83 5.44 -3.33 -2.57
C PHE A 83 5.91 -1.91 -2.92
N VAL A 84 5.84 -1.53 -4.19
CA VAL A 84 6.26 -0.20 -4.65
C VAL A 84 5.38 0.88 -4.03
N GLU A 85 4.07 0.67 -3.99
CA GLU A 85 3.14 1.59 -3.36
C GLU A 85 3.47 1.81 -1.88
N ALA A 86 3.69 0.73 -1.13
CA ALA A 86 4.07 0.79 0.27
C ALA A 86 5.41 1.51 0.48
N MET A 87 6.43 1.19 -0.32
CA MET A 87 7.75 1.80 -0.21
C MET A 87 7.74 3.30 -0.57
N VAL A 88 7.02 3.69 -1.62
CA VAL A 88 6.90 5.09 -2.01
C VAL A 88 6.08 5.87 -0.97
N ASN A 89 4.99 5.30 -0.44
CA ASN A 89 4.25 5.90 0.67
C ASN A 89 5.12 6.06 1.91
N LEU A 90 5.86 5.03 2.28
CA LEU A 90 6.72 5.03 3.46
C LEU A 90 7.81 6.10 3.35
N SER A 91 8.50 6.16 2.21
CA SER A 91 9.52 7.18 1.95
C SER A 91 8.96 8.59 1.97
N GLN A 92 7.76 8.83 1.40
CA GLN A 92 7.09 10.13 1.47
C GLN A 92 6.73 10.54 2.88
N ASN A 93 6.16 9.62 3.64
CA ASN A 93 5.80 9.86 5.03
C ASN A 93 7.06 10.18 5.84
N TYR A 94 8.17 9.47 5.67
CA TYR A 94 9.40 9.82 6.37
C TYR A 94 9.97 11.18 5.96
N LEU A 95 10.03 11.46 4.65
CA LEU A 95 10.55 12.74 4.15
C LEU A 95 9.70 13.95 4.55
N ARG A 96 8.39 13.76 4.77
CA ARG A 96 7.47 14.82 5.19
C ARG A 96 7.40 14.95 6.70
N GLU A 97 7.15 13.85 7.39
CA GLU A 97 6.80 13.86 8.81
C GLU A 97 8.04 14.04 9.70
N ILE A 98 9.23 13.56 9.31
CA ILE A 98 10.45 13.75 10.12
C ILE A 98 10.85 15.22 10.21
N PRO A 99 11.02 15.98 9.12
CA PRO A 99 11.38 17.40 9.21
C PRO A 99 10.30 18.23 9.90
N ASP A 100 9.03 17.95 9.63
CA ASP A 100 7.91 18.63 10.28
C ASP A 100 7.90 18.38 11.79
N LEU A 101 8.14 17.14 12.22
CA LEU A 101 8.32 16.80 13.63
C LEU A 101 9.49 17.57 14.26
N LEU A 102 10.65 17.64 13.59
CA LEU A 102 11.82 18.37 14.10
C LEU A 102 11.55 19.87 14.26
N ILE A 103 10.91 20.50 13.27
CA ILE A 103 10.52 21.92 13.33
C ILE A 103 9.54 22.15 14.49
N LYS A 104 8.51 21.31 14.63
CA LYS A 104 7.53 21.41 15.72
C LYS A 104 8.17 21.18 17.08
N MET A 105 9.10 20.23 17.21
CA MET A 105 9.85 20.00 18.44
C MET A 105 10.70 21.22 18.81
N TYR A 106 11.38 21.82 17.84
CA TYR A 106 12.15 23.05 18.04
C TYR A 106 11.26 24.21 18.52
N LEU A 107 10.13 24.45 17.86
CA LEU A 107 9.17 25.49 18.25
C LEU A 107 8.58 25.21 19.65
N LEU A 108 8.23 23.96 19.97
CA LEU A 108 7.73 23.60 21.29
C LEU A 108 8.78 23.83 22.38
N PHE A 109 10.05 23.54 22.09
CA PHE A 109 11.15 23.80 23.01
C PHE A 109 11.29 25.30 23.31
N GLU A 110 11.24 26.15 22.28
CA GLU A 110 11.41 27.61 22.39
C GLU A 110 10.25 28.29 23.14
N TYR A 111 9.00 27.92 22.85
CA TYR A 111 7.84 28.66 23.36
C TYR A 111 7.19 28.02 24.59
N ARG A 112 7.22 26.68 24.72
CA ARG A 112 6.39 25.94 25.69
C ARG A 112 6.98 24.57 26.09
N THR A 113 8.08 24.57 26.83
CA THR A 113 8.82 23.35 27.25
C THR A 113 7.95 22.29 27.96
N PHE A 114 6.89 22.69 28.68
CA PHE A 114 5.96 21.75 29.32
C PHE A 114 5.24 20.83 28.32
N PHE A 115 4.81 21.35 27.17
CA PHE A 115 4.13 20.56 26.15
C PHE A 115 5.08 19.60 25.43
N LEU A 116 6.36 19.95 25.32
CA LEU A 116 7.39 19.06 24.79
C LEU A 116 7.54 17.82 25.69
N PHE A 117 7.60 17.99 27.01
CA PHE A 117 7.67 16.88 27.95
C PHE A 117 6.47 15.94 27.83
N TYR A 118 5.26 16.50 27.74
CA TYR A 118 4.05 15.70 27.53
C TYR A 118 4.10 14.89 26.23
N ALA A 119 4.50 15.52 25.11
CA ALA A 119 4.64 14.87 23.82
C ALA A 119 5.68 13.72 23.84
N MET A 120 6.82 13.93 24.51
CA MET A 120 7.86 12.91 24.66
C MET A 120 7.41 11.70 25.48
N MET A 121 6.51 11.90 26.45
CA MET A 121 5.94 10.80 27.25
C MET A 121 4.80 10.08 26.54
N SER A 122 3.96 10.79 25.77
CA SER A 122 2.79 10.19 25.10
C SER A 122 3.14 9.41 23.83
N MET A 123 4.11 9.89 23.03
CA MET A 123 4.44 9.29 21.74
C MET A 123 4.94 7.83 21.83
N PRO A 124 5.83 7.46 22.76
CA PRO A 124 6.26 6.06 22.92
C PRO A 124 5.10 5.13 23.29
N ILE A 125 4.17 5.59 24.14
CA ILE A 125 3.00 4.81 24.56
C ILE A 125 2.11 4.51 23.35
N LEU A 126 1.84 5.52 22.53
CA LEU A 126 1.09 5.34 21.28
C LEU A 126 1.81 4.38 20.32
N GLY A 127 3.14 4.51 20.19
CA GLY A 127 3.95 3.62 19.36
C GLY A 127 3.84 2.15 19.80
N ILE A 128 3.85 1.89 21.11
CA ILE A 128 3.66 0.54 21.66
C ILE A 128 2.28 -0.01 21.31
N ILE A 129 1.21 0.77 21.50
CA ILE A 129 -0.17 0.36 21.19
C ILE A 129 -0.28 -0.02 19.71
N VAL A 130 0.20 0.85 18.82
CA VAL A 130 0.20 0.60 17.37
C VAL A 130 1.01 -0.65 17.02
N GLY A 131 2.17 -0.86 17.65
CA GLY A 131 2.99 -2.04 17.45
C GLY A 131 2.28 -3.34 17.83
N TYR A 132 1.54 -3.35 18.94
CA TYR A 132 0.74 -4.50 19.36
C TYR A 132 -0.39 -4.81 18.36
N THR A 133 -1.11 -3.78 17.89
CA THR A 133 -2.15 -3.95 16.87
C THR A 133 -1.55 -4.46 15.55
N GLY A 134 -0.38 -3.98 15.14
CA GLY A 134 0.30 -4.47 13.94
C GLY A 134 0.62 -5.96 14.00
N LYS A 135 1.06 -6.45 15.16
CA LYS A 135 1.38 -7.87 15.37
C LYS A 135 0.17 -8.79 15.16
N THR A 136 -1.02 -8.35 15.53
CA THR A 136 -2.26 -9.12 15.35
C THR A 136 -2.82 -9.02 13.95
N THR A 137 -2.71 -7.84 13.30
CA THR A 137 -3.30 -7.60 11.99
C THR A 137 -2.47 -8.21 10.85
N THR A 138 -1.14 -8.23 10.97
CA THR A 138 -0.24 -8.78 9.94
C THR A 138 -0.57 -10.21 9.51
N PRO A 139 -0.72 -11.20 10.42
CA PRO A 139 -1.05 -12.57 10.03
C PRO A 139 -2.46 -12.67 9.41
N LEU A 140 -3.42 -11.87 9.89
CA LEU A 140 -4.78 -11.84 9.32
C LEU A 140 -4.76 -11.35 7.87
N THR A 141 -4.04 -10.25 7.60
CA THR A 141 -3.88 -9.73 6.23
C THR A 141 -3.18 -10.74 5.33
N HIS A 142 -2.19 -11.46 5.84
CA HIS A 142 -1.51 -12.50 5.06
C HIS A 142 -2.45 -13.65 4.68
N ASN A 143 -3.28 -14.11 5.62
CA ASN A 143 -4.29 -15.13 5.34
C ASN A 143 -5.32 -14.65 4.31
N MET A 144 -5.79 -13.40 4.42
CA MET A 144 -6.71 -12.81 3.43
C MET A 144 -6.10 -12.80 2.02
N LEU A 145 -4.83 -12.39 1.89
CA LEU A 145 -4.12 -12.39 0.61
C LEU A 145 -3.98 -13.80 0.03
N ARG A 146 -3.71 -14.81 0.88
CA ARG A 146 -3.64 -16.20 0.45
C ARG A 146 -4.99 -16.72 -0.03
N THR A 147 -6.07 -16.47 0.72
CA THR A 147 -7.42 -16.84 0.30
C THR A 147 -7.82 -16.18 -1.02
N HIS A 148 -7.46 -14.91 -1.22
CA HIS A 148 -7.71 -14.22 -2.48
C HIS A 148 -6.94 -14.86 -3.66
N ALA A 149 -5.69 -15.24 -3.44
CA ALA A 149 -4.88 -15.95 -4.43
C ALA A 149 -5.49 -17.30 -4.83
N ASP A 150 -5.93 -18.10 -3.84
CA ASP A 150 -6.54 -19.41 -4.07
C ASP A 150 -7.84 -19.29 -4.89
N ILE A 151 -8.65 -18.26 -4.61
CA ILE A 151 -9.85 -17.93 -5.38
C ILE A 151 -9.50 -17.60 -6.84
N ASN A 152 -8.54 -16.69 -7.06
CA ASN A 152 -8.16 -16.26 -8.41
C ASN A 152 -7.59 -17.44 -9.22
N PHE A 153 -6.82 -18.32 -8.59
CA PHE A 153 -6.31 -19.53 -9.23
C PHE A 153 -7.44 -20.47 -9.71
N VAL A 154 -8.44 -20.70 -8.88
CA VAL A 154 -9.60 -21.55 -9.24
C VAL A 154 -10.40 -20.92 -10.39
N LEU A 155 -10.63 -19.60 -10.35
CA LEU A 155 -11.34 -18.89 -11.42
C LEU A 155 -10.59 -18.97 -12.76
N ALA A 156 -9.27 -18.76 -12.75
CA ALA A 156 -8.44 -18.89 -13.95
C ALA A 156 -8.47 -20.32 -14.50
N ARG A 157 -8.46 -21.34 -13.64
CA ARG A 157 -8.62 -22.75 -14.06
C ARG A 157 -9.96 -22.99 -14.75
N ILE A 158 -11.05 -22.49 -14.17
CA ILE A 158 -12.41 -22.67 -14.75
C ILE A 158 -12.49 -21.98 -16.10
N GLN A 159 -11.95 -20.76 -16.23
CA GLN A 159 -11.94 -20.03 -17.50
C GLN A 159 -11.15 -20.77 -18.58
N ASN A 160 -9.94 -21.24 -18.27
CA ASN A 160 -9.08 -21.94 -19.23
C ASN A 160 -9.63 -23.31 -19.65
N ASN A 161 -10.49 -23.94 -18.83
CA ASN A 161 -11.09 -25.24 -19.11
C ASN A 161 -12.60 -25.16 -19.37
N ALA A 162 -13.13 -23.96 -19.65
CA ALA A 162 -14.57 -23.72 -19.77
C ALA A 162 -15.21 -24.60 -20.85
N GLU A 163 -14.52 -24.81 -21.97
CA GLU A 163 -14.97 -25.67 -23.06
C GLU A 163 -15.11 -27.13 -22.63
N GLN A 164 -14.11 -27.68 -21.93
CA GLN A 164 -14.17 -29.06 -21.42
C GLN A 164 -15.27 -29.21 -20.37
N ILE A 165 -15.40 -28.25 -19.45
CA ILE A 165 -16.45 -28.24 -18.43
C ILE A 165 -17.83 -28.20 -19.10
N ALA A 166 -18.01 -27.39 -20.14
CA ALA A 166 -19.27 -27.31 -20.89
C ALA A 166 -19.57 -28.61 -21.65
N LEU A 167 -18.56 -29.18 -22.33
CA LEU A 167 -18.69 -30.40 -23.12
C LEU A 167 -19.05 -31.62 -22.25
N PHE A 168 -18.48 -31.73 -21.05
CA PHE A 168 -18.79 -32.79 -20.10
C PHE A 168 -19.94 -32.45 -19.13
N LYS A 169 -20.60 -31.30 -19.27
CA LYS A 169 -21.65 -30.81 -18.35
C LYS A 169 -21.20 -30.82 -16.88
N GLY A 170 -19.93 -30.51 -16.62
CA GLY A 170 -19.29 -30.61 -15.29
C GLY A 170 -19.58 -29.44 -14.34
N GLY A 171 -20.42 -28.48 -14.72
CA GLY A 171 -20.63 -27.23 -13.96
C GLY A 171 -21.12 -27.45 -12.51
N SER A 172 -21.98 -28.44 -12.27
CA SER A 172 -22.44 -28.76 -10.91
C SER A 172 -21.34 -29.35 -10.02
N SER A 173 -20.43 -30.13 -10.60
CA SER A 173 -19.27 -30.67 -9.89
C SER A 173 -18.27 -29.58 -9.51
N GLU A 174 -18.02 -28.62 -10.40
CA GLU A 174 -17.16 -27.46 -10.13
C GLU A 174 -17.77 -26.53 -9.06
N LEU A 175 -19.09 -26.31 -9.10
CA LEU A 175 -19.79 -25.51 -8.09
C LEU A 175 -19.69 -26.14 -6.70
N ARG A 176 -19.88 -27.46 -6.58
CA ARG A 176 -19.72 -28.17 -5.30
C ARG A 176 -18.29 -28.03 -4.76
N ARG A 177 -17.28 -28.18 -5.62
CA ARG A 177 -15.88 -28.01 -5.24
C ARG A 177 -15.56 -26.59 -4.76
N TRP A 178 -16.20 -25.59 -5.37
CA TRP A 178 -16.12 -24.20 -4.93
C TRP A 178 -16.74 -23.97 -3.54
N GLU A 179 -17.91 -24.56 -3.27
CA GLU A 179 -18.56 -24.49 -1.95
C GLU A 179 -17.72 -25.16 -0.85
N GLU A 180 -17.13 -26.31 -1.13
CA GLU A 180 -16.20 -27.00 -0.22
C GLU A 180 -14.98 -26.13 0.12
N MET A 181 -14.42 -25.46 -0.88
CA MET A 181 -13.31 -24.52 -0.71
C MET A 181 -13.70 -23.32 0.16
N LEU A 182 -14.85 -22.69 -0.09
CA LEU A 182 -15.33 -21.56 0.72
C LEU A 182 -15.56 -21.92 2.18
N ASN A 183 -16.08 -23.13 2.44
CA ASN A 183 -16.26 -23.63 3.80
C ASN A 183 -14.93 -23.85 4.55
N THR A 184 -13.81 -24.00 3.84
CA THR A 184 -12.48 -24.13 4.44
C THR A 184 -11.94 -22.78 4.95
N TYR A 185 -12.43 -21.66 4.40
CA TYR A 185 -12.02 -20.31 4.79
C TYR A 185 -12.99 -19.62 5.77
N ARG A 186 -14.08 -20.27 6.15
CA ARG A 186 -15.12 -19.75 7.06
C ARG A 186 -14.83 -20.13 8.51
#